data_AF-A0A1H6F5W0-F1
#
_entry.id   AF-A0A1H6F5W0-F1
#
_cell.length_a   1.000
_cell.length_b   1.000
_cell.length_c   1.000
_cell.angle_alpha   90.00
_cell.angle_beta   90.00
_cell.angle_gamma   90.00
#
_symmetry.space_group_name_H-M   'P 1'
#
loop_
_entity.id
_entity.type
_entity.pdbx_description
1 polymer ?
#
loop_
_entity_poly.entity_id
_entity_poly.type
_entity_poly.pdbx_seq_one_letter_code
_entity_poly.pdbx_strand_id
1 'polypeptide(L)'
;MGQHIEHVQPKSRYPEKTFDYDNLVLSCRDSDALKGGVDISDSSCGHYKGSRYNAGKFISPIDADCEHYFFYSLTGEILVSDKSSTEEQEKVNYTVNELLNLNCRRLVRERADILLEGFRILQDLKNQENDEVLKYFLDSELQSTNGKLQSYTSIREQHLKSYYPDAKK
;
A
#
# COMPACT_ATOMS: atom_id res chain seq x y z
N MET A 1 -8.96 7.12 -11.17
CA MET A 1 -8.03 7.83 -10.27
C MET A 1 -6.97 8.50 -11.14
N GLY A 2 -6.68 9.79 -10.92
CA GLY A 2 -5.59 10.43 -11.65
C GLY A 2 -4.24 10.00 -11.07
N GLN A 3 -3.16 10.25 -11.81
CA GLN A 3 -1.79 10.06 -11.32
C GLN A 3 -1.01 11.36 -11.58
N HIS A 4 -0.02 11.64 -10.73
CA HIS A 4 0.94 12.72 -10.95
C HIS A 4 2.34 12.26 -10.54
N ILE A 5 3.35 12.93 -11.08
CA ILE A 5 4.73 12.76 -10.65
C ILE A 5 4.92 13.57 -9.37
N GLU A 6 5.36 12.92 -8.31
CA GLU A 6 5.66 13.49 -7.01
C GLU A 6 7.17 13.45 -6.77
N HIS A 7 7.69 14.47 -6.10
CA HIS A 7 9.07 14.48 -5.65
C HIS A 7 9.17 13.88 -4.25
N VAL A 8 10.03 12.87 -4.06
CA VAL A 8 10.33 12.32 -2.73
C VAL A 8 10.88 13.45 -1.84
N GLN A 9 11.97 14.05 -2.29
CA GLN A 9 12.58 15.26 -1.75
C GLN A 9 11.95 16.48 -2.43
N PRO A 10 11.21 17.32 -1.68
CA PRO A 10 10.39 18.37 -2.27
C PRO A 10 11.22 19.43 -3.00
N LYS A 11 10.80 19.76 -4.22
CA LYS A 11 11.46 20.75 -5.09
C LYS A 11 11.71 22.10 -4.43
N SER A 12 10.85 22.52 -3.50
CA SER A 12 11.02 23.79 -2.77
C SER A 12 12.23 23.81 -1.84
N ARG A 13 12.73 22.64 -1.40
CA ARG A 13 13.89 22.48 -0.52
C ARG A 13 15.11 21.88 -1.22
N TYR A 14 14.89 21.13 -2.29
CA TYR A 14 15.92 20.42 -3.07
C TYR A 14 15.77 20.72 -4.57
N PRO A 15 15.90 21.98 -5.02
CA PRO A 15 15.71 22.34 -6.42
C PRO A 15 16.68 21.62 -7.37
N GLU A 16 17.88 21.29 -6.91
CA GLU A 16 18.89 20.52 -7.64
C GLU A 16 18.44 19.08 -7.96
N LYS A 17 17.48 18.54 -7.19
CA LYS A 17 16.90 17.20 -7.38
C LYS A 17 15.64 17.19 -8.24
N THR A 18 15.31 18.30 -8.90
CA THR A 18 14.07 18.44 -9.69
C THR A 18 13.95 17.40 -10.80
N PHE A 19 15.07 17.07 -11.46
CA PHE A 19 15.14 16.17 -12.61
C PHE A 19 15.90 14.88 -12.30
N ASP A 20 16.18 14.63 -11.03
CA ASP A 20 16.80 13.40 -10.58
C ASP A 20 15.76 12.28 -10.62
N TYR A 21 15.95 11.27 -11.44
CA TYR A 21 14.97 10.19 -11.65
C TYR A 21 14.70 9.43 -10.35
N ASP A 22 15.71 9.25 -9.51
CA ASP A 22 15.59 8.59 -8.20
C ASP A 22 14.85 9.45 -7.17
N ASN A 23 14.47 10.68 -7.54
CA ASN A 23 13.65 11.57 -6.74
C ASN A 23 12.19 11.67 -7.26
N LEU A 24 11.85 10.99 -8.36
CA LEU A 24 10.53 11.08 -9.00
C LEU A 24 9.75 9.78 -8.80
N VAL A 25 8.57 9.88 -8.20
CA VAL A 25 7.66 8.74 -8.00
C VAL A 25 6.28 9.03 -8.56
N LEU A 26 5.58 7.99 -8.99
CA LEU A 26 4.16 8.08 -9.29
C LEU A 26 3.36 8.15 -7.99
N SER A 27 2.53 9.18 -7.86
CA SER A 27 1.65 9.35 -6.72
C SER A 27 0.19 9.45 -7.15
N CYS A 28 -0.69 9.05 -6.24
CA CYS A 28 -2.13 9.16 -6.45
C CYS A 28 -2.51 10.64 -6.56
N ARG A 29 -3.20 10.99 -7.63
CA ARG A 29 -3.87 12.28 -7.73
C ARG A 29 -5.28 12.10 -7.24
N ASP A 30 -5.63 12.85 -6.21
CA ASP A 30 -6.98 12.85 -5.66
C ASP A 30 -7.95 13.31 -6.76
N SER A 31 -8.80 12.40 -7.25
CA SER A 31 -9.78 12.71 -8.30
C SER A 31 -10.94 13.55 -7.78
N ASP A 32 -11.13 13.59 -6.46
CA ASP A 32 -12.27 14.25 -5.83
C ASP A 32 -11.91 15.55 -5.09
N ALA A 33 -10.61 15.83 -4.86
CA ALA A 33 -10.15 17.13 -4.34
C ALA A 33 -10.51 18.32 -5.26
N LEU A 34 -10.87 18.07 -6.53
CA LEU A 34 -11.38 19.08 -7.46
C LEU A 34 -12.87 19.41 -7.28
N LYS A 35 -13.59 18.68 -6.42
CA LYS A 35 -14.99 18.95 -6.06
C LYS A 35 -15.05 19.30 -4.57
N GLY A 36 -14.74 20.57 -4.28
CA GLY A 36 -14.55 21.12 -2.93
C GLY A 36 -15.40 20.46 -1.84
N GLY A 37 -14.72 19.72 -0.95
CA GLY A 37 -15.38 19.00 0.15
C GLY A 37 -14.62 17.82 0.73
N VAL A 38 -13.47 17.41 0.17
CA VAL A 38 -12.65 16.34 0.78
C VAL A 38 -12.05 16.86 2.09
N ASP A 39 -12.41 16.23 3.20
CA ASP A 39 -11.79 16.45 4.49
C ASP A 39 -10.28 16.12 4.37
N ILE A 40 -9.42 17.02 4.86
CA ILE A 40 -7.97 16.81 4.90
C ILE A 40 -7.63 15.48 5.59
N SER A 41 -8.48 15.02 6.52
CA SER A 41 -8.33 13.74 7.20
C SER A 41 -8.38 12.51 6.27
N ASP A 42 -9.02 12.62 5.10
CA ASP A 42 -9.12 11.57 4.08
C ASP A 42 -8.11 11.72 2.93
N SER A 43 -7.36 12.83 2.90
CA SER A 43 -6.25 13.05 1.96
C SER A 43 -5.05 12.15 2.31
N SER A 44 -4.34 11.66 1.30
CA SER A 44 -3.17 10.79 1.44
C SER A 44 -2.07 11.12 0.43
N CYS A 45 -0.95 10.42 0.50
CA CYS A 45 0.15 10.46 -0.48
C CYS A 45 0.73 11.88 -0.65
N GLY A 46 1.07 12.27 -1.88
CA GLY A 46 1.67 13.58 -2.19
C GLY A 46 0.84 14.78 -1.71
N HIS A 47 -0.49 14.67 -1.74
CA HIS A 47 -1.38 15.76 -1.33
C HIS A 47 -1.29 16.01 0.19
N TYR A 48 -1.32 14.95 1.00
CA TYR A 48 -1.15 15.08 2.46
C TYR A 48 0.27 15.50 2.85
N LYS A 49 1.28 14.98 2.11
CA LYS A 49 2.71 15.28 2.31
C LYS A 49 3.04 16.76 2.10
N GLY A 50 2.56 17.34 1.00
CA GLY A 50 2.98 18.67 0.55
C GLY A 50 4.50 18.79 0.47
N SER A 51 5.07 19.84 1.08
CA SER A 51 6.53 20.04 1.14
C SER A 51 7.20 19.46 2.39
N ARG A 52 6.48 18.69 3.23
CA ARG A 52 7.08 18.04 4.40
C ARG A 52 7.97 16.90 3.93
N TYR A 53 9.14 16.75 4.58
CA TYR A 53 10.09 15.67 4.32
C TYR A 53 11.20 15.65 5.38
N ASN A 54 11.55 14.46 5.86
CA ASN A 54 12.67 14.18 6.76
C ASN A 54 13.42 12.95 6.23
N ALA A 55 14.62 13.15 5.70
CA ALA A 55 15.43 12.11 5.10
C ALA A 55 15.83 10.99 6.10
N GLY A 56 15.97 11.30 7.39
CA GLY A 56 16.34 10.32 8.40
C GLY A 56 15.18 9.42 8.85
N LYS A 57 13.94 9.78 8.51
CA LYS A 57 12.73 9.06 8.96
C LYS A 57 11.89 8.49 7.83
N PHE A 58 12.02 8.99 6.61
CA PHE A 58 11.23 8.55 5.47
C PHE A 58 11.70 7.18 4.97
N ILE A 59 10.76 6.24 4.83
CA ILE A 59 10.98 4.97 4.13
C ILE A 59 10.67 5.22 2.65
N SER A 60 11.68 5.11 1.78
CA SER A 60 11.49 5.38 0.36
C SER A 60 10.90 4.15 -0.34
N PRO A 61 9.88 4.31 -1.20
CA PRO A 61 9.35 3.20 -2.01
C PRO A 61 10.31 2.75 -3.13
N ILE A 62 11.44 3.44 -3.28
CA ILE A 62 12.52 3.08 -4.23
C ILE A 62 13.56 2.20 -3.53
N ASP A 63 13.59 2.16 -2.20
CA ASP A 63 14.49 1.29 -1.47
C ASP A 63 14.06 -0.18 -1.67
N ALA A 64 15.01 -1.02 -2.09
CA ALA A 64 14.73 -2.38 -2.55
C ALA A 64 14.07 -3.28 -1.50
N ASP A 65 14.26 -2.99 -0.22
CA ASP A 65 13.70 -3.78 0.88
C ASP A 65 12.59 -3.02 1.63
N CYS A 66 12.06 -1.92 1.11
CA CYS A 66 11.12 -1.05 1.87
C CYS A 66 9.88 -1.79 2.41
N GLU A 67 9.49 -2.91 1.81
CA GLU A 67 8.36 -3.75 2.22
C GLU A 67 8.52 -4.37 3.61
N HIS A 68 9.76 -4.63 4.09
CA HIS A 68 9.95 -5.31 5.38
C HIS A 68 9.47 -4.48 6.58
N TYR A 69 9.37 -3.17 6.40
CA TYR A 69 8.89 -2.23 7.41
C TYR A 69 7.39 -2.37 7.69
N PHE A 70 6.61 -2.85 6.71
CA PHE A 70 5.16 -2.76 6.73
C PHE A 70 4.52 -4.12 7.01
N PHE A 71 3.60 -4.14 7.97
CA PHE A 71 2.70 -5.26 8.22
C PHE A 71 1.27 -4.81 8.00
N TYR A 72 0.49 -5.56 7.22
CA TYR A 72 -0.91 -5.22 6.97
C TYR A 72 -1.83 -6.01 7.91
N SER A 73 -2.57 -5.34 8.79
CA SER A 73 -3.53 -6.01 9.67
C SER A 73 -4.74 -6.54 8.88
N LEU A 74 -5.47 -7.48 9.48
CA LEU A 74 -6.76 -7.94 8.94
C LEU A 74 -7.85 -6.84 8.96
N THR A 75 -7.65 -5.78 9.76
CA THR A 75 -8.52 -4.59 9.78
C THR A 75 -8.15 -3.56 8.71
N GLY A 76 -7.14 -3.84 7.88
CA GLY A 76 -6.70 -2.96 6.80
C GLY A 76 -5.75 -1.84 7.24
N GLU A 77 -5.22 -1.86 8.46
CA GLU A 77 -4.22 -0.90 8.92
C GLU A 77 -2.82 -1.34 8.50
N ILE A 78 -1.96 -0.37 8.21
CA ILE A 78 -0.52 -0.60 8.06
C ILE A 78 0.11 -0.40 9.43
N LEU A 79 0.67 -1.47 9.97
CA LEU A 79 1.35 -1.53 11.25
C LEU A 79 2.85 -1.70 11.04
N VAL A 80 3.59 -1.55 12.13
CA VAL A 80 5.01 -1.92 12.19
C VAL A 80 5.12 -3.43 12.29
N SER A 81 6.11 -4.02 11.62
CA SER A 81 6.46 -5.43 11.80
C SER A 81 6.85 -5.74 13.26
N ASP A 82 6.36 -6.86 13.80
CA ASP A 82 6.54 -7.26 15.22
C ASP A 82 8.01 -7.41 15.67
N LYS A 83 8.95 -7.52 14.71
CA LYS A 83 10.39 -7.67 14.98
C LYS A 83 11.19 -6.37 14.86
N SER A 84 10.50 -5.23 14.74
CA SER A 84 11.13 -3.95 14.44
C SER A 84 11.74 -3.28 15.66
N SER A 85 12.94 -2.75 15.51
CA SER A 85 13.59 -1.84 16.44
C SER A 85 12.77 -0.55 16.65
N THR A 86 13.07 0.19 17.72
CA THR A 86 12.45 1.50 17.99
C THR A 86 12.64 2.47 16.82
N GLU A 87 13.80 2.45 16.17
CA GLU A 87 14.09 3.33 15.03
C GLU A 87 13.19 3.00 13.83
N GLU A 88 13.00 1.72 13.53
CA GLU A 88 12.12 1.27 12.45
C GLU A 88 10.65 1.60 12.75
N GLN A 89 10.21 1.47 14.01
CA GLN A 89 8.87 1.90 14.45
C GLN A 89 8.66 3.40 14.21
N GLU A 90 9.64 4.24 14.52
CA GLU A 90 9.56 5.68 14.25
C GLU A 90 9.50 5.99 12.75
N LYS A 91 10.30 5.28 11.93
CA LYS A 91 10.30 5.43 10.47
C LYS A 91 8.95 5.07 9.85
N VAL A 92 8.34 3.98 10.32
CA VAL A 92 7.01 3.55 9.88
C VAL A 92 5.96 4.56 10.30
N ASN A 93 5.93 4.98 11.58
CA ASN A 93 4.94 5.95 12.05
C ASN A 93 5.04 7.27 11.27
N TYR A 94 6.27 7.77 11.08
CA TYR A 94 6.52 8.96 10.30
C TYR A 94 6.01 8.82 8.86
N THR A 95 6.37 7.73 8.19
CA THR A 95 6.02 7.53 6.78
C THR A 95 4.52 7.30 6.60
N VAL A 96 3.93 6.39 7.36
CA VAL A 96 2.54 5.92 7.22
C VAL A 96 1.54 6.94 7.75
N ASN A 97 1.76 7.48 8.96
CA ASN A 97 0.76 8.30 9.64
C ASN A 97 1.02 9.80 9.49
N GLU A 98 2.26 10.25 9.68
CA GLU A 98 2.57 11.69 9.74
C GLU A 98 2.82 12.34 8.37
N LEU A 99 3.47 11.61 7.46
CA LEU A 99 3.89 12.14 6.17
C LEU A 99 2.89 11.88 5.06
N LEU A 100 2.42 10.63 4.92
CA LEU A 100 1.61 10.20 3.78
C LEU A 100 0.15 9.88 4.13
N ASN A 101 -0.20 9.78 5.42
CA ASN A 101 -1.55 9.43 5.89
C ASN A 101 -2.12 8.17 5.18
N LEU A 102 -1.29 7.12 5.06
CA LEU A 102 -1.67 5.85 4.40
C LEU A 102 -2.67 5.03 5.23
N ASN A 103 -2.84 5.38 6.51
CA ASN A 103 -3.86 4.86 7.41
C ASN A 103 -5.09 5.79 7.53
N CYS A 104 -5.32 6.68 6.55
CA CYS A 104 -6.59 7.41 6.51
C CYS A 104 -7.78 6.45 6.42
N ARG A 105 -8.95 6.91 6.90
CA ARG A 105 -10.16 6.08 7.04
C ARG A 105 -10.53 5.38 5.74
N ARG A 106 -10.47 6.09 4.61
CA ARG A 106 -10.75 5.54 3.28
C ARG A 106 -9.84 4.37 2.93
N LEU A 107 -8.53 4.54 3.03
CA LEU A 107 -7.55 3.52 2.64
C LEU A 107 -7.61 2.29 3.55
N VAL A 108 -7.83 2.48 4.86
CA VAL A 108 -8.00 1.37 5.81
C VAL A 108 -9.24 0.55 5.45
N ARG A 109 -10.36 1.22 5.19
CA ARG A 109 -11.61 0.56 4.77
C ARG A 109 -11.44 -0.19 3.45
N GLU A 110 -10.86 0.43 2.43
CA GLU A 110 -10.65 -0.19 1.11
C GLU A 110 -9.82 -1.48 1.24
N ARG A 111 -8.76 -1.47 2.05
CA ARG A 111 -7.94 -2.66 2.33
C ARG A 111 -8.72 -3.76 3.07
N ALA A 112 -9.54 -3.38 4.06
CA ALA A 112 -10.35 -4.32 4.82
C ALA A 112 -11.46 -4.98 3.96
N ASP A 113 -12.17 -4.17 3.17
CA ASP A 113 -13.25 -4.63 2.29
C ASP A 113 -12.73 -5.66 1.26
N ILE A 114 -11.53 -5.40 0.73
CA ILE A 114 -10.80 -6.29 -0.17
C ILE A 114 -10.48 -7.65 0.45
N LEU A 115 -9.98 -7.67 1.69
CA LEU A 115 -9.70 -8.93 2.39
C LEU A 115 -10.98 -9.67 2.71
N LEU A 116 -12.02 -8.96 3.14
CA LEU A 116 -13.31 -9.56 3.46
C LEU A 116 -13.92 -10.26 2.24
N GLU A 117 -13.91 -9.60 1.07
CA GLU A 117 -14.37 -10.20 -0.18
C GLU A 117 -13.53 -11.43 -0.56
N GLY A 118 -12.20 -11.30 -0.52
CA GLY A 118 -11.29 -12.40 -0.82
C GLY A 118 -11.51 -13.61 0.07
N PHE A 119 -11.63 -13.43 1.39
CA PHE A 119 -11.87 -14.54 2.32
C PHE A 119 -13.23 -15.20 2.14
N ARG A 120 -14.27 -14.45 1.78
CA ARG A 120 -15.58 -15.03 1.48
C ARG A 120 -15.50 -15.98 0.29
N ILE A 121 -14.87 -15.55 -0.81
CA ILE A 121 -14.67 -16.38 -2.00
C ILE A 121 -13.81 -17.60 -1.67
N LEU A 122 -12.70 -17.42 -0.94
CA LEU A 122 -11.84 -18.53 -0.52
C LEU A 122 -12.58 -19.56 0.33
N GLN A 123 -13.43 -19.12 1.26
CA GLN A 123 -14.21 -20.01 2.10
C GLN A 123 -15.22 -20.81 1.27
N ASP A 124 -15.93 -20.16 0.35
CA ASP A 124 -16.89 -20.82 -0.52
C ASP A 124 -16.21 -21.86 -1.44
N LEU A 125 -15.06 -21.51 -2.03
CA LEU A 125 -14.30 -22.42 -2.89
C LEU A 125 -13.70 -23.61 -2.12
N LYS A 126 -13.21 -23.38 -0.90
CA LYS A 126 -12.73 -24.46 -0.02
C LYS A 126 -13.84 -25.42 0.38
N ASN A 127 -15.04 -24.91 0.68
CA ASN A 127 -16.18 -25.74 1.02
C ASN A 127 -16.67 -26.60 -0.16
N GLN A 128 -16.40 -26.17 -1.39
CA GLN A 128 -16.70 -26.93 -2.61
C GLN A 128 -15.60 -27.93 -2.99
N GLU A 129 -14.49 -27.98 -2.24
CA GLU A 129 -13.32 -28.85 -2.50
C GLU A 129 -12.80 -28.74 -3.96
N ASN A 130 -12.88 -27.55 -4.55
CA ASN A 130 -12.50 -27.30 -5.94
C ASN A 130 -11.12 -26.61 -6.02
N ASP A 131 -10.06 -27.41 -5.89
CA ASP A 131 -8.68 -26.93 -5.87
C ASP A 131 -8.25 -26.22 -7.18
N GLU A 132 -8.81 -26.63 -8.33
CA GLU A 132 -8.52 -26.00 -9.63
C GLU A 132 -9.06 -24.56 -9.69
N VAL A 133 -10.32 -24.37 -9.30
CA VAL A 133 -10.94 -23.03 -9.27
C VAL A 133 -10.32 -22.17 -8.16
N LEU A 134 -9.98 -22.76 -7.02
CA LEU A 134 -9.26 -22.09 -5.95
C LEU A 134 -7.89 -21.55 -6.42
N LYS A 135 -7.13 -22.38 -7.13
CA LYS A 135 -5.84 -21.98 -7.71
C LYS A 135 -6.03 -20.85 -8.72
N TYR A 136 -7.00 -20.98 -9.63
CA TYR A 136 -7.31 -19.93 -10.61
C TYR A 136 -7.67 -18.59 -9.95
N PHE A 137 -8.50 -18.62 -8.90
CA PHE A 137 -8.83 -17.42 -8.14
C PHE A 137 -7.58 -16.78 -7.51
N LEU A 138 -6.76 -17.56 -6.82
CA LEU A 138 -5.52 -17.06 -6.21
C LEU A 138 -4.54 -16.49 -7.25
N ASP A 139 -4.41 -17.13 -8.41
CA ASP A 139 -3.59 -16.62 -9.50
C ASP A 139 -4.12 -15.26 -9.99
N SER A 140 -5.45 -15.11 -10.09
CA SER A 140 -6.07 -13.84 -10.50
C SER A 140 -5.90 -12.70 -9.48
N GLU A 141 -5.77 -13.04 -8.20
CA GLU A 141 -5.60 -12.11 -7.09
C GLU A 141 -4.15 -11.68 -6.87
N LEU A 142 -3.21 -12.61 -7.10
CA LEU A 142 -1.81 -12.49 -6.66
C LEU A 142 -0.82 -12.36 -7.82
N GLN A 143 -1.21 -12.70 -9.05
CA GLN A 143 -0.37 -12.55 -10.22
C GLN A 143 -0.79 -11.35 -11.08
N SER A 144 0.15 -10.87 -11.90
CA SER A 144 -0.15 -9.77 -12.82
C SER A 144 -1.09 -10.25 -13.93
N THR A 145 -2.21 -9.56 -14.12
CA THR A 145 -3.10 -9.76 -15.26
C THR A 145 -2.87 -8.64 -16.27
N ASN A 146 -2.53 -8.97 -17.51
CA ASN A 146 -2.19 -7.99 -18.57
C ASN A 146 -1.11 -6.97 -18.14
N GLY A 147 -0.09 -7.43 -17.42
CA GLY A 147 1.01 -6.59 -16.93
C GLY A 147 0.63 -5.67 -15.76
N LYS A 148 -0.52 -5.87 -15.12
CA LYS A 148 -0.98 -5.09 -13.96
C LYS A 148 -1.24 -5.99 -12.77
N LEU A 149 -0.76 -5.59 -11.61
CA LEU A 149 -1.12 -6.21 -10.34
C LEU A 149 -2.50 -5.73 -9.88
N GLN A 150 -3.17 -6.53 -9.06
CA GLN A 150 -4.41 -6.12 -8.42
C GLN A 150 -4.17 -4.97 -7.44
N SER A 151 -5.18 -4.12 -7.27
CA SER A 151 -5.14 -3.08 -6.25
C SER A 151 -4.86 -3.69 -4.89
N TYR A 152 -3.99 -3.03 -4.12
CA TYR A 152 -3.55 -3.48 -2.79
C TYR A 152 -2.91 -4.88 -2.81
N THR A 153 -2.12 -5.20 -3.84
CA THR A 153 -1.41 -6.48 -3.98
C THR A 153 -0.66 -6.93 -2.71
N SER A 154 0.00 -6.01 -1.99
CA SER A 154 0.80 -6.36 -0.81
C SER A 154 -0.02 -6.98 0.33
N ILE A 155 -1.22 -6.46 0.61
CA ILE A 155 -2.10 -7.03 1.65
C ILE A 155 -2.73 -8.35 1.17
N ARG A 156 -3.02 -8.47 -0.12
CA ARG A 156 -3.50 -9.73 -0.73
C ARG A 156 -2.43 -10.81 -0.63
N GLU A 157 -1.20 -10.52 -1.02
CA GLU A 157 -0.08 -11.43 -0.92
C GLU A 157 0.19 -11.84 0.52
N GLN A 158 0.14 -10.91 1.47
CA GLN A 158 0.39 -11.22 2.87
C GLN A 158 -0.62 -12.26 3.42
N HIS A 159 -1.90 -12.14 3.05
CA HIS A 159 -2.98 -12.92 3.68
C HIS A 159 -3.53 -14.08 2.85
N LEU A 160 -3.50 -13.99 1.52
CA LEU A 160 -4.12 -14.97 0.63
C LEU A 160 -3.13 -16.03 0.14
N LYS A 161 -1.82 -15.75 0.10
CA LYS A 161 -0.82 -16.71 -0.45
C LYS A 161 -0.77 -18.05 0.30
N SER A 162 -1.11 -18.08 1.59
CA SER A 162 -1.12 -19.31 2.39
C SER A 162 -2.25 -20.27 2.01
N TYR A 163 -3.17 -19.85 1.13
CA TYR A 163 -4.31 -20.63 0.68
C TYR A 163 -4.04 -21.40 -0.63
N TYR A 164 -2.86 -21.26 -1.25
CA TYR A 164 -2.50 -22.07 -2.41
C TYR A 164 -2.57 -23.56 -2.07
N PRO A 165 -3.24 -24.40 -2.90
CA PRO A 165 -3.33 -25.85 -2.67
C PRO A 165 -1.96 -26.55 -2.53
N ASP A 166 -0.94 -26.01 -3.21
CA ASP A 166 0.42 -26.53 -3.25
C ASP A 166 1.30 -26.11 -2.04
N ALA A 167 0.77 -25.34 -1.09
CA ALA A 167 1.51 -24.90 0.11
C ALA A 167 1.71 -26.01 1.17
N LYS A 168 1.27 -27.24 0.89
CA LYS A 168 1.55 -28.42 1.71
C LYS A 168 2.90 -29.05 1.30
N LYS A 169 3.96 -28.71 2.04
CA LYS A 169 5.11 -29.60 2.27
C LYS A 169 5.25 -29.86 3.76
#